data_AF-A0A0W7X0C8-F1
#
_entry.id   AF-A0A0W7X0C8-F1
#
_cell.length_a   1.000
_cell.length_b   1.000
_cell.length_c   1.000
_cell.angle_alpha   90.00
_cell.angle_beta   90.00
_cell.angle_gamma   90.00
#
_symmetry.space_group_name_H-M   'P 1'
#
loop_
_entity.id
_entity.type
_entity.pdbx_description
1 polymer ?
#
loop_
_entity_poly.entity_id
_entity_poly.type
_entity_poly.pdbx_seq_one_letter_code
_entity_poly.pdbx_strand_id
1 'polypeptide(L)'
;MKLCGWRTVNEDTVQGFAEVDWLMESRNITFVKFMIQTRVERRATPDGRDTVVDSATCDITKTLNSAAKPRYPEQCHPAGLVWYDANYWWSTDATVTYDVEGDGKGDITWKLNGSPLVHTAPLVHSS
;
A
#
# COMPACT_ATOMS: atom_id res chain seq x y z
N MET A 1 -11.84 10.00 -2.88
CA MET A 1 -10.68 9.14 -3.19
C MET A 1 -9.74 9.16 -2.00
N LYS A 2 -9.62 8.03 -1.29
CA LYS A 2 -8.67 7.86 -0.18
C LYS A 2 -7.58 6.91 -0.65
N LEU A 3 -6.35 7.36 -0.56
CA LEU A 3 -5.20 6.70 -1.14
C LEU A 3 -4.07 6.79 -0.13
N CYS A 4 -3.85 5.72 0.61
CA CYS A 4 -2.92 5.72 1.73
C CYS A 4 -2.24 4.37 1.91
N GLY A 5 -0.94 4.41 2.16
CA GLY A 5 -0.23 3.31 2.80
C GLY A 5 -0.40 3.40 4.31
N TRP A 6 -0.73 2.30 4.97
CA TRP A 6 -0.78 2.20 6.42
C TRP A 6 -0.15 0.87 6.87
N ARG A 7 0.04 0.66 8.17
CA ARG A 7 0.60 -0.60 8.67
C ARG A 7 -0.05 -1.01 9.97
N THR A 8 0.01 -2.31 10.27
CA THR A 8 -0.12 -2.81 11.63
C THR A 8 1.27 -3.11 12.19
N VAL A 9 1.46 -2.79 13.46
CA VAL A 9 2.62 -3.20 14.24
C VAL A 9 2.07 -3.78 15.53
N ASN A 10 2.51 -4.98 15.89
CA ASN A 10 2.33 -5.55 17.21
C ASN A 10 3.71 -5.88 17.80
N GLU A 11 3.75 -6.52 18.97
CA GLU A 11 5.01 -6.78 19.69
C GLU A 11 6.00 -7.62 18.88
N ASP A 12 5.51 -8.50 17.99
CA ASP A 12 6.34 -9.48 17.28
C ASP A 12 6.47 -9.21 15.78
N THR A 13 5.56 -8.43 15.19
CA THR A 13 5.41 -8.34 13.73
C THR A 13 5.00 -6.97 13.22
N VAL A 14 5.45 -6.70 11.99
CA VAL A 14 5.05 -5.57 11.16
C VAL A 14 4.39 -6.10 9.88
N GLN A 15 3.25 -5.52 9.51
CA GLN A 15 2.60 -5.77 8.23
C GLN A 15 2.22 -4.46 7.55
N GLY A 16 2.66 -4.30 6.30
CA GLY A 16 2.33 -3.14 5.49
C GLY A 16 1.05 -3.34 4.69
N PHE A 17 0.26 -2.28 4.58
CA PHE A 17 -0.97 -2.25 3.80
C PHE A 17 -0.97 -1.02 2.89
N ALA A 18 -1.52 -1.20 1.70
CA ALA A 18 -1.93 -0.11 0.83
C ALA A 18 -3.44 -0.23 0.67
N GLU A 19 -4.15 0.88 0.85
CA GLU A 19 -5.58 0.96 0.62
C GLU A 19 -5.84 1.97 -0.49
N VAL A 20 -6.60 1.52 -1.49
CA VAL A 20 -7.09 2.35 -2.58
C VAL A 20 -8.61 2.38 -2.54
N ASP A 21 -9.15 3.51 -2.11
CA ASP A 21 -10.56 3.87 -2.27
C ASP A 21 -10.71 4.77 -3.49
N TRP A 22 -10.95 4.12 -4.63
CA TRP A 22 -11.18 4.81 -5.90
C TRP A 22 -12.68 4.96 -6.17
N LEU A 23 -13.24 6.08 -5.72
CA LEU A 23 -14.58 6.50 -6.12
C LEU A 23 -14.57 6.83 -7.63
N MET A 24 -14.99 5.86 -8.44
CA MET A 24 -15.20 6.07 -9.87
C MET A 24 -16.46 6.93 -10.07
N GLU A 25 -16.26 8.24 -10.21
CA GLU A 25 -17.36 9.17 -10.53
C GLU A 25 -17.95 8.91 -11.92
N SER A 26 -17.16 8.33 -12.83
CA SER A 26 -17.59 7.90 -14.15
C SER A 26 -17.49 6.38 -14.31
N ARG A 27 -18.60 5.75 -14.72
CA ARG A 27 -18.65 4.32 -15.02
C ARG A 27 -17.99 3.94 -16.35
N ASN A 28 -17.60 4.93 -17.16
CA ASN A 28 -17.08 4.73 -18.52
C ASN A 28 -15.55 4.67 -18.59
N ILE A 29 -14.86 4.58 -17.44
CA ILE A 29 -13.41 4.40 -17.42
C ILE A 29 -13.11 2.91 -17.46
N THR A 30 -12.33 2.49 -18.47
CA THR A 30 -11.74 1.16 -18.58
C THR A 30 -10.23 1.29 -18.38
N PHE A 31 -9.67 0.45 -17.51
CA PHE A 31 -8.23 0.40 -17.28
C PHE A 31 -7.60 -0.67 -18.16
N VAL A 32 -6.51 -0.32 -18.83
CA VAL A 32 -5.58 -1.31 -19.43
C VAL A 32 -4.77 -1.98 -18.32
N LYS A 33 -4.45 -1.20 -17.29
CA LYS A 33 -3.63 -1.61 -16.15
C LYS A 33 -4.03 -0.81 -14.91
N PHE A 34 -4.06 -1.48 -13.76
CA PHE A 34 -4.11 -0.86 -12.44
C PHE A 34 -3.40 -1.76 -11.44
N MET A 35 -2.17 -1.40 -11.09
CA MET A 35 -1.33 -2.13 -10.16
C MET A 35 -1.05 -1.30 -8.91
N ILE A 36 -1.10 -1.95 -7.76
CA ILE A 36 -0.68 -1.38 -6.48
C ILE A 36 0.57 -2.11 -6.05
N GLN A 37 1.66 -1.39 -5.81
CA GLN A 37 2.83 -1.90 -5.12
C GLN A 37 2.84 -1.35 -3.70
N THR A 38 3.04 -2.21 -2.71
CA THR A 38 3.20 -1.84 -1.30
C THR A 38 4.52 -2.41 -0.78
N ARG A 39 5.19 -1.69 0.10
CA ARG A 39 6.50 -2.08 0.64
C ARG A 39 6.52 -1.86 2.14
N VAL A 40 7.03 -2.86 2.87
CA VAL A 40 7.46 -2.70 4.26
C VAL A 40 8.93 -2.37 4.23
N GLU A 41 9.29 -1.28 4.91
CA GLU A 41 10.65 -0.76 4.93
C GLU A 41 11.13 -0.60 6.37
N ARG A 42 12.44 -0.78 6.53
CA ARG A 42 13.13 -0.47 7.78
C ARG A 42 14.36 0.40 7.53
N ARG A 43 14.74 1.20 8.52
CA ARG A 43 15.96 2.01 8.50
C ARG A 43 16.62 2.04 9.88
N ALA A 44 17.95 2.15 9.92
CA ALA A 44 18.73 2.09 11.16
C ALA A 44 18.61 3.37 12.01
N THR A 45 18.25 4.49 11.40
CA THR A 45 18.06 5.80 12.06
C THR A 45 16.84 6.51 11.47
N PRO A 46 16.22 7.50 12.14
CA PRO A 46 15.03 8.19 11.63
C PRO A 46 15.20 8.74 10.21
N ASP A 47 16.37 9.31 9.93
CA ASP A 47 16.73 9.93 8.65
C ASP A 47 17.56 8.99 7.76
N GLY A 48 17.68 7.72 8.15
CA GLY A 48 18.45 6.72 7.42
C GLY A 48 17.78 6.31 6.10
N ARG A 49 18.55 5.62 5.26
CA ARG A 49 18.04 5.05 4.01
C ARG A 49 17.12 3.86 4.30
N ASP A 50 16.01 3.79 3.58
CA ASP A 50 15.11 2.64 3.60
C ASP A 50 15.74 1.38 3.03
N THR A 51 15.52 0.28 3.74
CA THR A 51 15.71 -1.08 3.24
C THR A 51 14.35 -1.73 3.15
N VAL A 52 13.94 -2.10 1.93
CA VAL A 52 12.72 -2.89 1.70
C VAL A 52 12.95 -4.28 2.26
N VAL A 53 12.08 -4.71 3.17
CA VAL A 53 12.14 -6.02 3.81
C VAL A 53 11.03 -6.96 3.36
N ASP A 54 9.93 -6.40 2.88
CA ASP A 54 8.87 -7.15 2.20
C ASP A 54 8.10 -6.25 1.24
N SER A 55 7.45 -6.84 0.24
CA SER A 55 6.62 -6.11 -0.72
C SER A 55 5.56 -7.00 -1.36
N ALA A 56 4.49 -6.37 -1.83
CA ALA A 56 3.53 -7.01 -2.72
C ALA A 56 3.21 -6.13 -3.91
N THR A 57 2.85 -6.78 -5.02
CA THR A 57 2.25 -6.14 -6.19
C THR A 57 0.91 -6.81 -6.46
N CYS A 58 -0.17 -6.03 -6.39
CA CYS A 58 -1.53 -6.48 -6.63
C CYS A 58 -2.02 -5.87 -7.95
N ASP A 59 -2.33 -6.72 -8.92
CA ASP A 59 -3.04 -6.32 -10.13
C ASP A 59 -4.55 -6.41 -9.89
N ILE A 60 -5.20 -5.25 -9.79
CA ILE A 60 -6.64 -5.15 -9.55
C ILE A 60 -7.40 -4.66 -10.80
N THR A 61 -6.75 -4.67 -11.96
CA THR A 61 -7.31 -4.19 -13.23
C THR A 61 -8.66 -4.84 -13.53
N LYS A 62 -8.74 -6.17 -13.41
CA LYS A 62 -9.97 -6.93 -13.66
C LYS A 62 -11.09 -6.55 -12.69
N THR A 63 -10.75 -6.34 -11.42
CA THR A 63 -11.71 -5.98 -10.37
C THR A 63 -12.32 -4.61 -10.65
N LEU A 64 -11.49 -3.61 -11.00
CA LEU A 64 -11.95 -2.26 -11.30
C LEU A 64 -12.78 -2.17 -12.60
N ASN A 65 -12.45 -3.01 -13.58
CA ASN A 65 -13.21 -3.12 -14.83
C ASN A 65 -14.49 -3.97 -14.71
N SER A 66 -14.70 -4.65 -13.58
CA SER A 66 -15.87 -5.51 -13.42
C SER A 66 -17.18 -4.70 -13.32
N ALA A 67 -18.28 -5.30 -13.79
CA ALA A 67 -19.61 -4.69 -13.69
C ALA A 67 -20.09 -4.56 -12.23
N ALA A 68 -19.65 -5.47 -11.36
CA ALA A 68 -19.86 -5.43 -9.92
C ALA A 68 -18.70 -4.70 -9.24
N LYS A 69 -18.55 -3.40 -9.53
CA LYS A 69 -17.48 -2.59 -8.94
C LYS A 69 -17.47 -2.74 -7.42
N PRO A 70 -16.29 -2.94 -6.80
CA PRO A 70 -16.18 -3.17 -5.38
C PRO A 70 -16.80 -2.01 -4.60
N ARG A 71 -17.61 -2.35 -3.59
CA ARG A 71 -18.28 -1.39 -2.69
C ARG A 71 -17.34 -0.89 -1.58
N TYR A 72 -16.18 -1.52 -1.45
CA TYR A 72 -15.17 -1.29 -0.43
C TYR A 72 -13.82 -0.98 -1.09
N PRO A 73 -12.90 -0.30 -0.39
CA PRO A 73 -11.57 -0.06 -0.91
C PRO A 73 -10.82 -1.36 -1.21
N GLU A 74 -10.05 -1.35 -2.29
CA GLU A 74 -9.15 -2.46 -2.62
C GLU A 74 -7.89 -2.35 -1.76
N GLN A 75 -7.47 -3.47 -1.17
CA GLN A 75 -6.31 -3.54 -0.31
C GLN A 75 -5.22 -4.38 -0.96
N CYS A 76 -3.98 -3.90 -0.87
CA CYS A 76 -2.79 -4.64 -1.24
C CYS A 76 -1.86 -4.71 -0.04
N HIS A 77 -1.46 -5.91 0.36
CA HIS A 77 -0.52 -6.13 1.45
C HIS A 77 0.39 -7.30 1.10
N PRO A 78 1.63 -7.34 1.60
CA PRO A 78 2.45 -8.55 1.54
C PRO A 78 1.72 -9.73 2.19
N ALA A 79 1.97 -10.92 1.66
CA ALA A 79 1.36 -12.15 2.19
C ALA A 79 1.96 -12.55 3.55
N GLY A 80 3.20 -12.11 3.84
CA GLY A 80 3.92 -12.40 5.07
C GLY A 80 3.74 -11.33 6.14
N LEU A 81 3.95 -11.76 7.38
CA LEU A 81 4.29 -10.88 8.50
C LEU A 81 5.81 -10.80 8.59
N VAL A 82 6.36 -9.60 8.79
CA VAL A 82 7.79 -9.41 9.02
C VAL A 82 8.04 -9.34 10.51
N TRP A 83 9.04 -10.06 11.03
CA TRP A 83 9.40 -9.95 12.45
C TRP A 83 9.86 -8.54 12.80
N TYR A 84 9.25 -7.99 13.84
CA TYR A 84 9.59 -6.67 14.35
C TYR A 84 10.95 -6.71 15.07
N ASP A 85 11.76 -5.68 14.85
CA ASP A 85 13.05 -5.48 15.50
C ASP A 85 13.13 -4.05 16.01
N ALA A 86 13.22 -3.90 17.32
CA ALA A 86 13.23 -2.63 18.03
C ALA A 86 14.50 -1.78 17.79
N ASN A 87 15.52 -2.32 17.11
CA ASN A 87 16.69 -1.55 16.68
C ASN A 87 16.45 -0.76 15.39
N TYR A 88 15.31 -0.97 14.73
CA TYR A 88 14.99 -0.33 13.46
C TYR A 88 13.76 0.56 13.57
N TRP A 89 13.72 1.54 12.70
CA TRP A 89 12.55 2.36 12.42
C TRP A 89 11.81 1.75 11.25
N TRP A 90 10.49 1.64 11.36
CA TRP A 90 9.64 0.94 10.41
C TRP A 90 8.66 1.89 9.73
N SER A 91 8.52 1.74 8.43
CA SER A 91 7.56 2.45 7.59
C SER A 91 6.92 1.51 6.57
N THR A 92 5.87 2.02 5.94
CA THR A 92 5.23 1.38 4.80
C THR A 92 4.89 2.46 3.82
N ASP A 93 5.21 2.24 2.55
CA ASP A 93 4.80 3.09 1.46
C ASP A 93 4.12 2.27 0.35
N ALA A 94 3.50 2.99 -0.58
CA ALA A 94 2.83 2.36 -1.69
C ALA A 94 2.88 3.23 -2.94
N THR A 95 2.82 2.58 -4.09
CA THR A 95 2.79 3.21 -5.40
C THR A 95 1.68 2.57 -6.22
N VAL A 96 0.87 3.40 -6.88
CA VAL A 96 -0.14 2.95 -7.85
C VAL A 96 0.40 3.24 -9.24
N THR A 97 0.34 2.26 -10.15
CA THR A 97 0.61 2.46 -11.57
C THR A 97 -0.62 2.06 -12.36
N TYR A 98 -1.15 2.98 -13.16
CA TYR A 98 -2.36 2.74 -13.94
C TYR A 98 -2.24 3.30 -15.36
N ASP A 99 -3.03 2.73 -16.27
CA ASP A 99 -3.18 3.18 -17.65
C ASP A 99 -4.65 3.08 -18.04
N VAL A 100 -5.18 4.11 -18.70
CA VAL A 100 -6.59 4.24 -19.06
C VAL A 100 -6.75 4.03 -20.56
N GLU A 101 -7.67 3.14 -20.92
CA GLU A 101 -7.93 2.82 -22.32
C GLU A 101 -8.35 4.07 -23.11
N GLY A 102 -7.64 4.35 -24.20
CA GLY A 102 -7.98 5.40 -25.15
C GLY A 102 -7.61 6.83 -24.75
N ASP A 103 -6.90 7.05 -23.63
CA ASP A 103 -6.50 8.40 -23.21
C ASP A 103 -5.17 8.88 -23.83
N GLY A 104 -4.38 7.96 -24.40
CA GLY A 104 -3.13 8.22 -25.09
C GLY A 104 -1.94 8.61 -24.19
N LYS A 105 -2.04 8.45 -22.86
CA LYS A 105 -1.00 8.85 -21.91
C LYS A 105 -0.06 7.72 -21.51
N GLY A 106 -0.53 6.48 -21.59
CA GLY A 106 0.21 5.30 -21.12
C GLY A 106 0.32 5.25 -19.60
N ASP A 107 1.30 4.50 -19.10
CA ASP A 107 1.48 4.27 -17.66
C ASP A 107 1.69 5.59 -16.88
N ILE A 108 0.79 5.86 -15.93
CA ILE A 108 0.90 6.93 -14.94
C ILE A 108 1.23 6.30 -13.58
N THR A 109 2.29 6.79 -12.94
CA THR A 109 2.70 6.34 -11.61
C THR A 109 2.41 7.41 -10.56
N TRP A 110 1.74 6.99 -9.49
CA TRP A 110 1.43 7.83 -8.34
C TRP A 110 1.92 7.20 -7.04
N LYS A 111 2.80 7.90 -6.32
CA LYS A 111 3.23 7.55 -4.96
C LYS A 111 2.14 7.92 -3.95
N LEU A 112 1.70 6.94 -3.15
CA LEU A 112 0.77 7.16 -2.06
C LEU A 112 1.51 7.70 -0.84
N ASN A 113 0.85 8.54 -0.03
CA ASN A 113 1.39 8.90 1.27
C ASN A 113 1.51 7.62 2.10
N GLY A 114 2.74 7.28 2.45
CA GLY A 114 3.05 6.16 3.31
C GLY A 114 2.63 6.43 4.76
N SER A 115 2.88 5.44 5.60
CA SER A 115 2.62 5.52 7.03
C SER A 115 3.72 6.31 7.78
N PRO A 116 3.40 6.98 8.90
CA PRO A 116 4.40 7.66 9.73
C PRO A 116 5.49 6.70 10.18
N LEU A 117 6.73 7.14 10.36
CA LEU A 117 7.81 6.27 10.86
C LEU A 117 7.55 5.88 12.34
N VAL A 118 7.76 4.62 12.73
CA VAL A 118 7.65 4.18 14.15
C VAL A 118 8.87 3.37 14.53
N HIS A 119 9.38 3.65 15.73
CA HIS A 119 10.49 2.92 16.34
C HIS A 119 10.03 1.90 17.38
N THR A 120 8.91 2.13 18.06
CA THR A 120 8.35 1.27 19.13
C THR A 120 7.02 0.66 18.71
N ALA A 121 6.87 -0.66 18.81
CA ALA A 121 5.57 -1.30 18.69
C ALA A 121 4.55 -0.60 19.61
N PRO A 122 3.28 -0.39 19.17
CA PRO A 122 2.25 0.11 20.06
C PRO A 122 2.22 -0.79 21.30
N LEU A 123 2.43 -0.21 22.49
CA LEU A 123 2.28 -0.95 23.73
C LEU A 123 0.87 -1.52 23.74
N VAL A 124 0.74 -2.83 23.60
CA VAL A 124 -0.52 -3.50 23.87
C VAL A 124 -0.66 -3.41 25.38
N HIS A 125 -1.42 -2.41 25.86
CA HIS A 125 -1.86 -2.44 27.25
C HIS A 125 -2.77 -3.65 27.37
N SER A 126 -2.21 -4.78 27.80
CA SER A 126 -2.95 -5.92 28.30
C SER A 126 -3.69 -5.46 29.55
N SER A 127 -4.97 -5.15 29.40
CA SER A 127 -5.93 -5.03 30.49
C SER A 127 -6.79 -6.27 30.57
#